data_AF-A0A350Y6G2-F1
#
_entry.id   AF-A0A350Y6G2-F1
#
_cell.length_a   1.000
_cell.length_b   1.000
_cell.length_c   1.000
_cell.angle_alpha   90.00
_cell.angle_beta   90.00
_cell.angle_gamma   90.00
#
_symmetry.space_group_name_H-M   'P 1'
#
loop_
_entity.id
_entity.type
_entity.pdbx_description
1 polymer ?
#
loop_
_entity_poly.entity_id
_entity_poly.type
_entity_poly.pdbx_seq_one_letter_code
_entity_poly.pdbx_strand_id
1 'polypeptide(L)'
;MAILQGSWITNETSGYLFIWGEMWRTMASVESPGGKESSCHPFAMTQDEFTAFLGSHRISIDKFLESNRTTNSETRKGGIPNLAHRWQRQGVTLPTQPSSAEVREYPILSTQLPWVSTETPPLELKLWTVEGFRLNPSEAIQFLQALPLGSFKETDSYVGGDLRFWSQVCRWSLDLLTRGKFLPGVYRQPNGNVVSCWQPLIDSAIDQARLAKFIQVMPVSCRAYEGVGCGVWGGGCGEEEGKGAGG
;
A
#
# COMPACT_ATOMS: atom_id res chain seq x y z
N MET A 1 11.65 -14.63 -9.80
CA MET A 1 10.18 -14.43 -9.70
C MET A 1 9.95 -13.04 -9.13
N ALA A 2 8.90 -12.35 -9.59
CA ALA A 2 8.61 -10.97 -9.24
C ALA A 2 7.14 -10.78 -8.88
N ILE A 3 6.86 -9.95 -7.88
CA ILE A 3 5.52 -9.64 -7.39
C ILE A 3 5.34 -8.12 -7.33
N LEU A 4 4.22 -7.65 -7.86
CA LEU A 4 3.72 -6.29 -7.72
C LEU A 4 2.99 -6.15 -6.40
N GLN A 5 3.41 -5.22 -5.57
CA GLN A 5 2.79 -4.91 -4.28
C GLN A 5 2.27 -3.49 -4.27
N GLY A 6 1.39 -3.22 -3.31
CA GLY A 6 0.90 -1.87 -3.10
C GLY A 6 -0.25 -1.79 -2.11
N SER A 7 -0.35 -0.62 -1.50
CA SER A 7 -1.45 -0.32 -0.59
C SER A 7 -1.88 1.13 -0.70
N TRP A 8 -3.10 1.38 -0.25
CA TRP A 8 -3.65 2.72 -0.14
C TRP A 8 -3.06 3.42 1.08
N ILE A 9 -2.43 4.56 0.86
CA ILE A 9 -1.87 5.42 1.91
C ILE A 9 -2.75 6.66 2.03
N THR A 10 -3.22 6.91 3.24
CA THR A 10 -4.09 8.06 3.56
C THR A 10 -3.27 9.18 4.17
N ASN A 11 -3.42 10.40 3.65
CA ASN A 11 -2.93 11.62 4.31
C ASN A 11 -4.14 12.48 4.74
N GLU A 12 -3.90 13.55 5.50
CA GLU A 12 -4.95 14.40 6.08
C GLU A 12 -5.96 14.97 5.07
N THR A 13 -5.53 15.22 3.83
CA THR A 13 -6.33 15.89 2.79
C THR A 13 -6.64 15.01 1.58
N SER A 14 -5.81 14.01 1.29
CA SER A 14 -6.02 13.08 0.17
C SER A 14 -5.23 11.79 0.37
N GLY A 15 -5.78 10.67 -0.10
CA GLY A 15 -5.06 9.41 -0.19
C GLY A 15 -4.46 9.17 -1.57
N TYR A 16 -3.57 8.20 -1.66
CA TYR A 16 -2.99 7.74 -2.91
C TYR A 16 -2.69 6.24 -2.83
N LEU A 17 -2.63 5.57 -3.98
CA LEU A 17 -2.16 4.19 -4.05
C LEU A 17 -0.65 4.21 -4.28
N PHE A 18 0.10 3.57 -3.38
CA PHE A 18 1.53 3.36 -3.58
C PHE A 18 1.74 1.95 -4.14
N ILE A 19 2.53 1.83 -5.21
CA ILE A 19 2.86 0.55 -5.83
C ILE A 19 4.36 0.38 -5.98
N TRP A 20 4.86 -0.82 -5.74
CA TRP A 20 6.27 -1.16 -5.88
C TRP A 20 6.42 -2.64 -6.28
N GLY A 21 7.63 -3.04 -6.68
CA GLY A 21 7.90 -4.41 -7.12
C GLY A 21 8.87 -5.12 -6.19
N GLU A 22 8.54 -6.33 -5.79
CA GLU A 22 9.43 -7.27 -5.12
C GLU A 22 9.99 -8.25 -6.16
N MET A 23 11.30 -8.47 -6.16
CA MET A 23 11.96 -9.41 -7.08
C MET A 23 13.01 -10.24 -6.36
N TRP A 24 12.94 -11.56 -6.54
CA TRP A 24 13.97 -12.46 -6.03
C TRP A 24 15.34 -12.15 -6.65
N ARG A 25 16.37 -12.07 -5.80
CA ARG A 25 17.77 -11.92 -6.19
C ARG A 25 18.64 -12.86 -5.36
N THR A 26 19.80 -13.21 -5.89
CA THR A 26 20.80 -13.99 -5.14
C THR A 26 21.47 -13.11 -4.09
N MET A 27 21.66 -13.62 -2.87
CA MET A 27 22.20 -12.81 -1.75
C MET A 27 23.59 -12.23 -2.02
N ALA A 28 24.39 -12.84 -2.90
CA ALA A 28 25.71 -12.34 -3.28
C ALA A 28 25.69 -11.02 -4.07
N SER A 29 24.55 -10.66 -4.69
CA SER A 29 24.40 -9.44 -5.47
C SER A 29 23.78 -8.28 -4.69
N VAL A 30 23.48 -8.46 -3.41
CA VAL A 30 22.89 -7.41 -2.56
C VAL A 30 24.03 -6.58 -1.96
N GLU A 31 24.27 -5.40 -2.55
CA GLU A 31 25.25 -4.45 -2.04
C GLU A 31 24.90 -3.99 -0.62
N SER A 32 25.93 -3.80 0.19
CA SER A 32 25.82 -3.45 1.62
C SER A 32 25.44 -1.97 1.76
N PRO A 33 24.28 -1.60 2.32
CA PRO A 33 24.10 -0.25 2.81
C PRO A 33 24.90 -0.13 4.11
N GLY A 34 26.13 0.39 4.02
CA GLY A 34 26.88 0.81 5.20
C GLY A 34 26.21 2.06 5.77
N GLY A 35 25.40 1.92 6.83
CA GLY A 35 24.86 3.07 7.55
C GLY A 35 23.69 2.74 8.48
N LYS A 36 23.58 3.49 9.58
CA LYS A 36 22.48 3.47 10.56
C LYS A 36 21.17 4.10 10.06
N GLU A 37 21.05 4.35 8.76
CA GLU A 37 19.87 4.95 8.14
C GLU A 37 19.06 3.84 7.44
N SER A 38 17.77 3.74 7.80
CA SER A 38 16.73 2.85 7.28
C SER A 38 17.16 1.86 6.18
N SER A 39 17.29 0.58 6.54
CA SER A 39 17.70 -0.48 5.62
C SER A 39 16.82 -0.51 4.38
N CYS A 40 17.42 -0.29 3.20
CA CYS A 40 16.75 -0.46 1.91
C CYS A 40 16.33 -1.92 1.75
N HIS A 41 15.12 -2.15 1.24
CA HIS A 41 14.63 -3.49 0.96
C HIS A 41 15.47 -4.12 -0.17
N PRO A 42 16.26 -5.18 0.11
CA PRO A 42 17.25 -5.69 -0.84
C PRO A 42 16.64 -6.36 -2.08
N PHE A 43 15.36 -6.73 -1.99
CA PHE A 43 14.60 -7.34 -3.08
C PHE A 43 13.64 -6.36 -3.75
N ALA A 44 13.70 -5.06 -3.43
CA ALA A 44 12.90 -4.08 -4.19
C ALA A 44 13.44 -3.95 -5.62
N MET A 45 12.52 -3.77 -6.56
CA MET A 45 12.85 -3.37 -7.93
C MET A 45 13.34 -1.93 -7.95
N THR A 46 14.32 -1.66 -8.81
CA THR A 46 14.65 -0.31 -9.25
C THR A 46 13.54 0.25 -10.14
N GLN A 47 13.55 1.57 -10.36
CA GLN A 47 12.61 2.23 -11.26
C GLN A 47 12.60 1.62 -12.68
N ASP A 48 13.76 1.29 -13.24
CA ASP A 48 13.88 0.74 -14.59
C ASP A 48 13.31 -0.69 -14.66
N GLU A 49 13.65 -1.54 -13.68
CA GLU A 49 13.14 -2.91 -13.59
C GLU A 49 11.62 -2.92 -13.40
N PHE A 50 11.11 -2.03 -12.55
CA PHE A 50 9.68 -1.88 -12.32
C PHE A 50 8.93 -1.48 -13.60
N THR A 51 9.46 -0.50 -14.33
CA THR A 51 8.87 -0.03 -15.59
C THR A 51 8.88 -1.13 -16.66
N ALA A 52 10.02 -1.84 -16.80
CA ALA A 52 10.14 -2.97 -17.70
C ALA A 52 9.18 -4.12 -17.33
N PHE A 53 9.03 -4.38 -16.03
CA PHE A 53 8.14 -5.41 -15.50
C PHE A 53 6.66 -5.10 -15.74
N LEU A 54 6.22 -3.85 -15.56
CA LEU A 54 4.85 -3.47 -15.93
C LEU A 54 4.60 -3.60 -17.43
N GLY A 55 5.58 -3.18 -18.25
CA GLY A 55 5.53 -3.30 -19.70
C GLY A 55 5.37 -4.75 -20.18
N SER A 56 6.10 -5.69 -19.58
CA SER A 56 5.99 -7.12 -19.93
C SER A 56 4.61 -7.73 -19.61
N HIS A 57 3.90 -7.17 -18.63
CA HIS A 57 2.53 -7.55 -18.27
C HIS A 57 1.44 -6.69 -18.94
N ARG A 58 1.82 -5.88 -19.95
CA ARG A 58 0.92 -4.97 -20.69
C ARG A 58 0.23 -3.91 -19.82
N ILE A 59 0.80 -3.59 -18.66
CA ILE A 59 0.38 -2.49 -17.80
C ILE A 59 1.23 -1.28 -18.17
N SER A 60 0.60 -0.17 -18.56
CA SER A 60 1.31 1.07 -18.90
C SER A 60 0.79 2.19 -18.01
N ILE A 61 1.66 2.70 -17.14
CA ILE A 61 1.33 3.81 -16.23
C ILE A 61 0.96 5.06 -17.03
N ASP A 62 1.64 5.31 -18.15
CA ASP A 62 1.41 6.47 -19.01
C ASP A 62 -0.04 6.56 -19.50
N LYS A 63 -0.66 5.42 -19.83
CA LYS A 63 -2.08 5.37 -20.24
C LYS A 63 -3.02 5.88 -19.14
N PHE A 64 -2.70 5.61 -17.88
CA PHE A 64 -3.50 6.07 -16.74
C PHE A 64 -3.30 7.56 -16.46
N LEU A 65 -2.12 8.09 -16.78
CA LEU A 65 -1.77 9.50 -16.61
C LEU A 65 -2.43 10.39 -17.68
N GLU A 66 -2.56 9.89 -18.91
CA GLU A 66 -3.15 10.64 -20.04
C GLU A 66 -4.67 10.80 -19.93
N SER A 67 -5.37 9.80 -19.40
CA SER A 67 -6.84 9.84 -19.25
C SER A 67 -7.33 10.92 -18.28
N ASN A 68 -6.50 11.37 -17.34
CA ASN A 68 -6.79 12.49 -16.45
C ASN A 68 -6.70 13.87 -17.16
N ARG A 69 -6.14 13.93 -18.38
CA ARG A 69 -5.94 15.21 -19.11
C ARG A 69 -7.12 15.56 -20.02
N THR A 70 -8.00 14.61 -20.34
CA THR A 70 -9.07 14.79 -21.33
C THR A 70 -10.28 15.58 -20.84
N THR A 71 -10.31 16.00 -19.57
CA THR A 71 -11.45 16.76 -19.03
C THR A 71 -11.24 18.28 -18.98
N ASN A 72 -10.05 18.84 -19.23
CA ASN A 72 -9.82 20.29 -19.00
C ASN A 72 -8.67 20.96 -19.79
N SER A 73 -8.33 20.53 -21.01
CA SER A 73 -7.27 21.24 -21.77
C SER A 73 -7.39 21.08 -23.29
N GLU A 74 -8.37 21.75 -23.91
CA GLU A 74 -8.11 22.29 -25.24
C GLU A 74 -7.02 23.37 -25.09
N THR A 75 -5.96 23.29 -25.88
CA THR A 75 -4.78 24.19 -25.91
C THR A 75 -3.75 24.04 -24.77
N ARG A 76 -2.90 23.00 -24.84
CA ARG A 76 -1.46 23.11 -24.54
C ARG A 76 -0.70 21.92 -25.10
N LYS A 77 0.28 22.22 -25.96
CA LYS A 77 1.21 21.27 -26.60
C LYS A 77 1.72 20.23 -25.59
N GLY A 78 1.65 18.97 -25.99
CA GLY A 78 2.05 17.79 -25.21
C GLY A 78 3.52 17.86 -24.78
N GLY A 79 3.74 18.22 -23.53
CA GLY A 79 4.93 17.83 -22.79
C GLY A 79 4.64 16.56 -22.01
N ILE A 80 5.60 15.62 -22.03
CA ILE A 80 5.64 14.47 -21.12
C ILE A 80 5.67 15.06 -19.70
N PRO A 81 4.72 14.73 -18.82
CA PRO A 81 4.74 15.24 -17.45
C PRO A 81 6.04 14.78 -16.78
N ASN A 82 6.68 15.65 -16.01
CA ASN A 82 7.84 15.25 -15.22
C ASN A 82 7.36 14.24 -14.17
N LEU A 83 7.57 12.94 -14.37
CA LEU A 83 7.12 11.88 -13.47
C LEU A 83 8.08 11.61 -12.30
N ALA A 84 9.23 12.30 -12.24
CA ALA A 84 10.22 12.07 -11.20
C ALA A 84 9.64 12.31 -9.78
N HIS A 85 8.74 13.29 -9.63
CA HIS A 85 8.09 13.59 -8.34
C HIS A 85 7.07 12.53 -7.88
N ARG A 86 6.74 11.56 -8.74
CA ARG A 86 5.80 10.46 -8.44
C ARG A 86 6.51 9.25 -7.84
N TRP A 87 7.81 9.15 -8.07
CA TRP A 87 8.67 8.18 -7.39
C TRP A 87 8.98 8.68 -5.99
N GLN A 88 8.73 7.81 -5.01
CA GLN A 88 8.98 8.14 -3.61
C GLN A 88 9.41 6.89 -2.85
N ARG A 89 10.12 7.14 -1.75
CA ARG A 89 10.52 6.11 -0.80
C ARG A 89 9.45 5.97 0.27
N GLN A 90 9.14 4.73 0.63
CA GLN A 90 8.11 4.41 1.61
C GLN A 90 8.64 3.36 2.59
N GLY A 91 8.38 3.58 3.87
CA GLY A 91 8.63 2.59 4.92
C GLY A 91 7.56 1.50 4.90
N VAL A 92 7.99 0.24 4.87
CA VAL A 92 7.15 -0.96 4.91
C VAL A 92 7.68 -1.91 5.99
N THR A 93 6.81 -2.23 6.95
CA THR A 93 7.12 -3.14 8.05
C THR A 93 6.95 -4.58 7.59
N LEU A 94 8.04 -5.34 7.53
CA LEU A 94 8.06 -6.70 6.98
C LEU A 94 8.61 -7.72 7.97
N PRO A 95 8.11 -8.97 7.94
CA PRO A 95 8.73 -10.08 8.65
C PRO A 95 10.16 -10.28 8.18
N THR A 96 11.10 -10.28 9.12
CA THR A 96 12.53 -10.30 8.88
C THR A 96 13.16 -11.42 9.70
N GLN A 97 14.09 -12.15 9.09
CA GLN A 97 14.85 -13.17 9.81
C GLN A 97 15.82 -12.49 10.80
N PRO A 98 15.89 -12.94 12.06
CA PRO A 98 16.76 -12.33 13.06
C PRO A 98 18.24 -12.51 12.66
N SER A 99 19.06 -11.47 12.90
CA SER A 99 20.51 -11.56 12.66
C SER A 99 21.14 -12.61 13.58
N SER A 100 22.01 -13.44 13.03
CA SER A 100 23.05 -14.15 13.80
C SER A 100 24.40 -13.48 13.54
N ALA A 101 25.41 -13.72 14.40
CA ALA A 101 26.74 -13.13 14.30
C ALA A 101 27.43 -13.32 12.93
N GLU A 102 26.96 -14.28 12.12
CA GLU A 102 27.47 -14.61 10.78
C GLU A 102 26.45 -14.38 9.65
N VAL A 103 25.18 -14.08 9.96
CA VAL A 103 24.09 -14.00 8.98
C VAL A 103 23.42 -12.64 9.04
N ARG A 104 23.46 -11.92 7.91
CA ARG A 104 22.79 -10.62 7.73
C ARG A 104 21.27 -10.77 7.80
N GLU A 105 20.60 -9.69 8.21
CA GLU A 105 19.15 -9.62 8.27
C GLU A 105 18.54 -9.42 6.88
N TYR A 106 17.50 -10.18 6.57
CA TYR A 106 16.77 -10.06 5.31
C TYR A 106 15.26 -10.15 5.55
N PRO A 107 14.46 -9.33 4.86
CA PRO A 107 13.02 -9.50 4.86
C PRO A 107 12.67 -10.81 4.15
N ILE A 108 11.64 -11.49 4.64
CA ILE A 108 11.11 -12.66 3.97
C ILE A 108 10.39 -12.20 2.70
N LEU A 109 10.78 -12.79 1.58
CA LEU A 109 10.08 -12.59 0.32
C LEU A 109 8.63 -13.06 0.44
N SER A 110 7.72 -12.32 -0.18
CA SER A 110 6.29 -12.60 -0.11
C SER A 110 5.91 -13.95 -0.74
N THR A 111 6.76 -14.47 -1.62
CA THR A 111 6.66 -15.81 -2.22
C THR A 111 7.17 -16.92 -1.31
N GLN A 112 7.91 -16.60 -0.25
CA GLN A 112 8.66 -17.53 0.58
C GLN A 112 8.16 -17.56 2.03
N LEU A 113 6.91 -17.17 2.31
CA LEU A 113 6.37 -17.37 3.65
C LEU A 113 6.52 -18.85 4.03
N PRO A 114 7.31 -19.17 5.07
CA PRO A 114 7.45 -20.55 5.50
C PRO A 114 6.07 -21.01 5.97
N TRP A 115 5.57 -22.10 5.40
CA TRP A 115 4.52 -22.85 6.07
C TRP A 115 5.05 -23.17 7.46
N VAL A 116 4.35 -22.71 8.50
CA VAL A 116 4.76 -22.78 9.91
C VAL A 116 5.33 -24.16 10.20
N SER A 117 6.66 -24.23 10.26
CA SER A 117 7.40 -25.40 10.70
C SER A 117 7.94 -25.02 12.07
N THR A 118 7.74 -25.90 13.05
CA THR A 118 8.08 -25.71 14.47
C THR A 118 9.55 -25.39 14.74
N GLU A 119 10.41 -25.43 13.71
CA GLU A 119 11.86 -25.19 13.78
C GLU A 119 12.29 -23.84 13.19
N THR A 120 11.37 -23.00 12.71
CA THR A 120 11.73 -21.67 12.20
C THR A 120 11.99 -20.69 13.36
N PRO A 121 13.13 -19.98 13.36
CA PRO A 121 13.40 -18.96 14.38
C PRO A 121 12.30 -17.88 14.34
N PRO A 122 11.96 -17.30 15.50
CA PRO A 122 10.92 -16.28 15.57
C PRO A 122 11.27 -15.11 14.64
N LEU A 123 10.31 -14.73 13.81
CA LEU A 123 10.45 -13.60 12.89
C LEU A 123 10.23 -12.30 13.64
N GLU A 124 11.02 -11.28 13.29
CA GLU A 124 10.85 -9.94 13.81
C GLU A 124 10.23 -9.03 12.75
N LEU A 125 9.37 -8.11 13.16
CA LEU A 125 8.89 -7.07 12.27
C LEU A 125 9.90 -5.92 12.24
N LYS A 126 10.46 -5.63 11.06
CA LYS A 126 11.38 -4.52 10.86
C LYS A 126 10.93 -3.61 9.74
N LEU A 127 11.25 -2.32 9.89
CA LEU A 127 10.95 -1.31 8.90
C LEU A 127 12.00 -1.35 7.77
N TRP A 128 11.52 -1.58 6.54
CA TRP A 128 12.34 -1.55 5.33
C TRP A 128 11.91 -0.39 4.44
N THR A 129 12.87 0.25 3.80
CA THR A 129 12.56 1.31 2.83
C THR A 129 12.49 0.72 1.43
N VAL A 130 11.36 0.90 0.75
CA VAL A 130 11.18 0.55 -0.67
C VAL A 130 11.02 1.82 -1.51
N GLU A 131 11.42 1.77 -2.77
CA GLU A 131 11.09 2.79 -3.76
C GLU A 131 9.91 2.32 -4.61
N GLY A 132 8.99 3.23 -4.90
CA GLY A 132 7.80 2.90 -5.67
C GLY A 132 7.11 4.12 -6.26
N PHE A 133 6.06 3.83 -7.02
CA PHE A 133 5.30 4.82 -7.76
C PHE A 133 4.00 5.18 -7.03
N ARG A 134 3.78 6.49 -6.84
CA ARG A 134 2.54 7.02 -6.28
C ARG A 134 1.52 7.22 -7.39
N LEU A 135 0.31 6.68 -7.25
CA LEU A 135 -0.87 6.89 -8.11
C LEU A 135 -1.93 7.72 -7.36
N ASN A 136 -2.44 8.79 -7.98
CA ASN A 136 -3.58 9.52 -7.40
C ASN A 136 -4.87 8.69 -7.51
N PRO A 137 -5.98 9.10 -6.85
CA PRO A 137 -7.16 8.26 -6.82
C PRO A 137 -7.76 7.86 -8.17
N SER A 138 -7.80 8.78 -9.15
CA SER A 138 -8.37 8.46 -10.46
C SER A 138 -7.48 7.51 -11.26
N GLU A 139 -6.16 7.69 -11.22
CA GLU A 139 -5.20 6.78 -11.85
C GLU A 139 -5.18 5.42 -11.15
N ALA A 140 -5.28 5.40 -9.82
CA ALA A 140 -5.31 4.18 -9.03
C ALA A 140 -6.52 3.32 -9.37
N ILE A 141 -7.70 3.91 -9.58
CA ILE A 141 -8.89 3.18 -10.03
C ILE A 141 -8.62 2.51 -11.38
N GLN A 142 -8.05 3.24 -12.35
CA GLN A 142 -7.76 2.68 -13.68
C GLN A 142 -6.71 1.57 -13.62
N PHE A 143 -5.67 1.77 -12.82
CA PHE A 143 -4.65 0.76 -12.58
C PHE A 143 -5.24 -0.51 -11.96
N LEU A 144 -6.02 -0.39 -10.88
CA LEU A 144 -6.66 -1.54 -10.21
C LEU A 144 -7.65 -2.27 -11.13
N GLN A 145 -8.33 -1.55 -12.03
CA GLN A 145 -9.20 -2.15 -13.05
C GLN A 145 -8.43 -2.91 -14.13
N ALA A 146 -7.17 -2.53 -14.40
CA ALA A 146 -6.31 -3.20 -15.36
C ALA A 146 -5.65 -4.47 -14.81
N LEU A 147 -5.66 -4.68 -13.48
CA LEU A 147 -5.09 -5.87 -12.85
C LEU A 147 -5.97 -7.11 -13.07
N PRO A 148 -5.37 -8.31 -13.20
CA PRO A 148 -6.12 -9.56 -13.25
C PRO A 148 -6.88 -9.80 -11.95
N LEU A 149 -8.18 -10.11 -12.05
CA LEU A 149 -9.11 -10.20 -10.92
C LEU A 149 -8.92 -11.42 -10.00
N GLY A 150 -7.95 -12.27 -10.30
CA GLY A 150 -7.73 -13.56 -9.62
C GLY A 150 -7.95 -14.73 -10.57
N SER A 151 -7.20 -14.78 -11.68
CA SER A 151 -7.19 -15.99 -12.48
C SER A 151 -6.29 -17.04 -11.81
N PHE A 152 -6.71 -18.31 -11.89
CA PHE A 152 -5.92 -19.46 -11.48
C PHE A 152 -4.76 -19.75 -12.46
N LYS A 153 -4.49 -18.85 -13.41
CA LYS A 153 -3.39 -19.01 -14.35
C LYS A 153 -2.11 -18.58 -13.67
N GLU A 154 -1.09 -19.41 -13.81
CA GLU A 154 0.26 -19.16 -13.31
C GLU A 154 0.83 -17.81 -13.81
N THR A 155 0.36 -17.35 -14.97
CA THR A 155 0.73 -16.04 -15.57
C THR A 155 0.31 -14.83 -14.75
N ASP A 156 -0.66 -14.96 -13.83
CA ASP A 156 -1.19 -13.85 -13.02
C ASP A 156 -0.67 -13.90 -11.57
N SER A 157 0.29 -14.78 -11.29
CA SER A 157 0.96 -14.92 -9.99
C SER A 157 1.75 -13.66 -9.59
N TYR A 158 2.05 -12.79 -10.55
CA TYR A 158 2.82 -11.57 -10.38
C TYR A 158 2.11 -10.47 -9.58
N VAL A 159 0.80 -10.55 -9.34
CA VAL A 159 0.10 -9.57 -8.49
C VAL A 159 0.19 -10.00 -7.02
N GLY A 160 0.41 -9.07 -6.10
CA GLY A 160 0.42 -9.35 -4.66
C GLY A 160 -0.98 -9.58 -4.09
N GLY A 161 -1.07 -10.21 -2.91
CA GLY A 161 -2.34 -10.40 -2.21
C GLY A 161 -3.02 -9.07 -1.82
N ASP A 162 -2.21 -8.06 -1.50
CA ASP A 162 -2.61 -6.69 -1.21
C ASP A 162 -3.29 -6.00 -2.41
N LEU A 163 -2.68 -6.03 -3.59
CA LEU A 163 -3.26 -5.44 -4.79
C LEU A 163 -4.50 -6.20 -5.27
N ARG A 164 -4.54 -7.53 -5.12
CA ARG A 164 -5.77 -8.31 -5.38
C ARG A 164 -6.89 -7.87 -4.43
N PHE A 165 -6.59 -7.69 -3.14
CA PHE A 165 -7.56 -7.17 -2.17
C PHE A 165 -8.07 -5.79 -2.58
N TRP A 166 -7.17 -4.84 -2.85
CA TRP A 166 -7.56 -3.48 -3.25
C TRP A 166 -8.33 -3.43 -4.57
N SER A 167 -8.04 -4.33 -5.51
CA SER A 167 -8.79 -4.47 -6.76
C SER A 167 -10.25 -4.89 -6.49
N GLN A 168 -10.47 -5.83 -5.57
CA GLN A 168 -11.81 -6.25 -5.18
C GLN A 168 -12.57 -5.16 -4.42
N VAL A 169 -11.89 -4.45 -3.51
CA VAL A 169 -12.47 -3.29 -2.80
C VAL A 169 -12.85 -2.20 -3.79
N CYS A 170 -11.97 -1.84 -4.74
CA CYS A 170 -12.23 -0.84 -5.78
C CYS A 170 -13.48 -1.19 -6.58
N ARG A 171 -13.65 -2.45 -6.99
CA ARG A 171 -14.85 -2.89 -7.74
C ARG A 171 -16.12 -2.77 -6.91
N TRP A 172 -16.06 -3.14 -5.63
CA TRP A 172 -17.21 -2.96 -4.75
C TRP A 172 -17.53 -1.49 -4.49
N SER A 173 -16.52 -0.63 -4.35
CA SER A 173 -16.72 0.83 -4.26
C SER A 173 -17.40 1.39 -5.51
N LEU A 174 -16.98 0.96 -6.70
CA LEU A 174 -17.63 1.35 -7.96
C LEU A 174 -19.08 0.85 -8.02
N ASP A 175 -19.35 -0.36 -7.56
CA ASP A 175 -20.71 -0.93 -7.45
C ASP A 175 -21.61 -0.11 -6.49
N LEU A 176 -21.07 0.36 -5.36
CA LEU A 176 -21.80 1.29 -4.47
C LEU A 176 -22.11 2.62 -5.18
N LEU A 177 -21.15 3.17 -5.92
CA LEU A 177 -21.35 4.41 -6.68
C LEU A 177 -22.44 4.25 -7.75
N THR A 178 -22.44 3.15 -8.50
CA THR A 178 -23.48 2.89 -9.52
C THR A 178 -24.87 2.72 -8.93
N ARG A 179 -24.96 2.32 -7.66
CA ARG A 179 -26.22 2.17 -6.91
C ARG A 179 -26.63 3.44 -6.16
N GLY A 180 -25.87 4.54 -6.28
CA GLY A 180 -26.15 5.79 -5.55
C GLY A 180 -26.00 5.65 -4.03
N LYS A 181 -25.19 4.70 -3.56
CA LYS A 181 -25.02 4.40 -2.13
C LYS A 181 -23.95 5.29 -1.50
N PHE A 182 -24.23 6.59 -1.47
CA PHE A 182 -23.37 7.57 -0.82
C PHE A 182 -24.16 8.79 -0.31
N LEU A 183 -23.66 9.42 0.74
CA LEU A 183 -24.26 10.61 1.35
C LEU A 183 -23.20 11.70 1.58
N PRO A 184 -23.58 12.98 1.54
CA PRO A 184 -22.68 14.05 1.96
C PRO A 184 -22.52 13.98 3.49
N GLY A 185 -21.28 13.98 3.95
CA GLY A 185 -20.91 13.99 5.36
C GLY A 185 -20.00 15.18 5.67
N VAL A 186 -19.84 15.44 6.97
CA VAL A 186 -18.94 16.47 7.48
C VAL A 186 -18.02 15.79 8.50
N TYR A 187 -16.71 15.96 8.31
CA TYR A 187 -15.69 15.40 9.16
C TYR A 187 -14.84 16.50 9.79
N ARG A 188 -14.58 16.37 11.09
CA ARG A 188 -13.64 17.23 11.80
C ARG A 188 -12.27 16.55 11.80
N GLN A 189 -11.31 17.19 11.15
CA GLN A 189 -9.92 16.75 11.14
C GLN A 189 -9.27 16.93 12.53
N PRO A 190 -8.18 16.19 12.84
CA PRO A 190 -7.45 16.34 14.11
C PRO A 190 -6.95 17.77 14.39
N ASN A 191 -6.65 18.53 13.33
CA ASN A 191 -6.25 19.94 13.39
C ASN A 191 -7.41 20.91 13.72
N GLY A 192 -8.63 20.41 13.93
CA GLY A 192 -9.83 21.20 14.22
C GLY A 192 -10.61 21.70 12.99
N ASN A 193 -10.04 21.57 11.78
CA ASN A 193 -10.71 21.96 10.55
C ASN A 193 -11.91 21.06 10.25
N VAL A 194 -12.91 21.64 9.60
CA VAL A 194 -14.13 20.93 9.19
C VAL A 194 -14.15 20.82 7.67
N VAL A 195 -14.26 19.60 7.17
CA VAL A 195 -14.29 19.32 5.73
C VAL A 195 -15.56 18.56 5.36
N SER A 196 -16.15 18.87 4.21
CA SER A 196 -17.21 18.06 3.63
C SER A 196 -16.61 16.90 2.84
N CYS A 197 -17.17 15.71 3.00
CA CYS A 197 -16.72 14.51 2.27
C CYS A 197 -17.90 13.61 1.91
N TRP A 198 -17.79 12.89 0.80
CA TRP A 198 -18.75 11.84 0.46
C TRP A 198 -18.46 10.59 1.26
N GLN A 199 -19.49 10.00 1.86
CA GLN A 199 -19.40 8.78 2.65
C GLN A 199 -20.20 7.66 1.99
N PRO A 200 -19.69 6.41 1.97
CA PRO A 200 -20.46 5.27 1.47
C PRO A 200 -21.64 4.99 2.39
N LEU A 201 -22.82 4.76 1.81
CA LEU A 201 -24.04 4.38 2.52
C LEU A 201 -24.12 2.85 2.61
N ILE A 202 -23.84 2.29 3.79
CA ILE A 202 -23.79 0.84 4.05
C ILE A 202 -24.98 0.45 4.94
N ASP A 203 -26.19 0.68 4.42
CA ASP A 203 -27.47 0.47 5.12
C ASP A 203 -28.05 -0.94 4.91
N SER A 204 -27.65 -1.63 3.83
CA SER A 204 -28.16 -2.96 3.50
C SER A 204 -27.39 -4.07 4.21
N ALA A 205 -28.09 -5.14 4.62
CA ALA A 205 -27.46 -6.32 5.22
C ALA A 205 -26.41 -6.96 4.29
N ILE A 206 -26.61 -6.87 2.97
CA ILE A 206 -25.68 -7.40 1.96
C ILE A 206 -24.37 -6.59 1.96
N ASP A 207 -24.46 -5.26 1.94
CA ASP A 207 -23.28 -4.39 1.91
C ASP A 207 -22.52 -4.44 3.25
N GLN A 208 -23.24 -4.54 4.37
CA GLN A 208 -22.63 -4.75 5.69
C GLN A 208 -21.87 -6.09 5.78
N ALA A 209 -22.48 -7.18 5.33
CA ALA A 209 -21.83 -8.49 5.29
C ALA A 209 -20.60 -8.49 4.38
N ARG A 210 -20.67 -7.78 3.24
CA ARG A 210 -19.53 -7.65 2.32
C ARG A 210 -18.39 -6.82 2.94
N LEU A 211 -18.68 -5.73 3.63
CA LEU A 211 -17.68 -4.97 4.38
C LEU A 211 -17.02 -5.83 5.45
N ALA A 212 -17.82 -6.55 6.25
CA ALA A 212 -17.32 -7.44 7.29
C ALA A 212 -16.37 -8.50 6.71
N LYS A 213 -16.72 -9.09 5.56
CA LYS A 213 -15.86 -10.03 4.83
C LYS A 213 -14.54 -9.38 4.42
N PHE A 214 -14.55 -8.17 3.87
CA PHE A 214 -13.31 -7.46 3.53
C PHE A 214 -12.42 -7.21 4.75
N ILE A 215 -13.00 -6.83 5.88
CA ILE A 215 -12.24 -6.63 7.13
C ILE A 215 -11.57 -7.94 7.58
N GLN A 216 -12.29 -9.06 7.50
CA GLN A 216 -11.78 -10.39 7.90
C GLN A 216 -10.66 -10.90 6.97
N VAL A 217 -10.77 -10.64 5.67
CA VAL A 217 -9.81 -11.16 4.67
C VAL A 217 -8.71 -10.17 4.30
N MET A 218 -8.64 -9.00 4.96
CA MET A 218 -7.66 -7.97 4.65
C MET A 218 -6.24 -8.51 4.89
N PRO A 219 -5.38 -8.60 3.84
CA PRO A 219 -4.01 -9.02 4.01
C PRO A 219 -3.26 -8.10 4.99
N VAL A 220 -2.43 -8.69 5.86
CA VAL A 220 -1.60 -7.92 6.80
C VAL A 220 -0.65 -6.96 6.09
N SER A 221 -0.19 -7.29 4.88
CA SER A 221 0.61 -6.40 4.03
C SER A 221 -0.09 -5.08 3.70
N CYS A 222 -1.42 -5.04 3.64
CA CYS A 222 -2.15 -3.77 3.44
C CYS A 222 -1.95 -2.78 4.59
N ARG A 223 -1.58 -3.27 5.78
CA ARG A 223 -1.34 -2.47 7.01
C ARG A 223 0.15 -2.25 7.31
N ALA A 224 1.04 -2.74 6.45
CA ALA A 224 2.48 -2.69 6.66
C ALA A 224 3.11 -1.32 6.37
N TYR A 225 2.36 -0.41 5.76
CA TYR A 225 2.88 0.88 5.30
C TYR A 225 2.78 1.92 6.40
N GLU A 226 3.90 2.60 6.68
CA GLU A 226 3.85 3.77 7.55
C GLU A 226 3.06 4.90 6.87
N GLY A 227 2.12 5.50 7.60
CA GLY A 227 1.47 6.72 7.13
C GLY A 227 2.51 7.82 6.94
N VAL A 228 2.31 8.69 5.95
CA VAL A 228 3.11 9.92 5.83
C VAL A 228 2.82 10.74 7.08
N GLY A 229 3.84 10.92 7.93
CA GLY A 229 3.75 11.35 9.33
C GLY A 229 2.65 12.35 9.70
N CYS A 230 1.90 12.01 10.75
CA CYS A 230 1.62 12.95 11.82
C CYS A 230 2.34 12.39 13.05
N GLY A 231 3.25 13.16 13.64
CA GLY A 231 4.20 12.68 14.63
C GLY A 231 3.56 12.08 15.89
N VAL A 232 4.33 11.20 16.52
CA VAL A 232 4.27 10.85 17.95
C VAL A 232 2.98 10.15 18.40
N TRP A 233 2.94 8.82 18.28
CA TRP A 233 2.25 7.99 19.28
C TRP A 233 3.15 7.89 20.51
N GLY A 234 3.27 9.00 21.24
CA GLY A 234 3.92 9.08 22.53
C GLY A 234 2.88 8.87 23.60
N GLY A 235 2.95 7.74 24.29
CA GLY A 235 2.09 7.39 25.40
C GLY A 235 2.07 8.49 26.48
N GLY A 236 0.87 8.90 26.83
CA GLY A 236 0.56 9.64 28.05
C GLY A 236 -0.62 8.96 28.72
N CYS A 237 -0.39 7.76 29.27
CA CYS A 237 -1.28 7.18 30.25
C CYS A 237 -1.02 7.95 31.56
N GLY A 238 -1.71 9.06 31.75
CA GLY A 238 -1.77 9.75 33.04
C GLY A 238 -2.74 8.97 33.93
N GLU A 239 -2.18 8.20 34.86
CA GLU A 239 -2.91 7.67 36.02
C GLU A 239 -3.42 8.86 36.85
N GLU A 240 -4.73 9.10 36.84
CA GLU A 240 -5.40 9.85 37.91
C GLU A 240 -5.61 8.92 39.10
N GLU A 241 -4.63 8.85 40.00
CA GLU A 241 -4.84 8.36 41.36
C GLU A 241 -5.73 9.34 42.12
N GLY A 242 -7.01 8.98 42.23
CA GLY A 242 -7.94 9.60 43.18
C GLY A 242 -7.50 9.37 44.62
N LYS A 243 -6.89 10.39 45.23
CA LYS A 243 -6.64 10.44 46.67
C LYS A 243 -7.95 10.30 47.44
N GLY A 244 -7.94 9.32 48.34
CA GLY A 244 -9.04 8.98 49.24
C GLY A 244 -9.44 10.11 50.18
N ALA A 245 -10.73 10.08 50.51
CA ALA A 245 -11.33 10.80 51.61
C ALA A 245 -10.72 10.35 52.94
N GLY A 246 -10.18 11.30 53.69
CA GLY A 246 -9.93 11.16 55.13
C GLY A 246 -11.01 11.94 55.88
N GLY A 247 -11.86 11.20 56.59
CA GLY A 247 -12.64 11.63 57.74
C GLY A 247 -12.30 10.72 58.90
#